data_AF-A0A7S2QH62-F1
#
_entry.id   AF-A0A7S2QH62-F1
#
_cell.length_a   1.000
_cell.length_b   1.000
_cell.length_c   1.000
_cell.angle_alpha   90.00
_cell.angle_beta   90.00
_cell.angle_gamma   90.00
#
_symmetry.space_group_name_H-M   'P 1'
#
loop_
_entity.id
_entity.type
_entity.pdbx_description
1 polymer ?
#
loop_
_entity_poly.entity_id
_entity_poly.type
_entity_poly.pdbx_seq_one_letter_code
_entity_poly.pdbx_strand_id
1 'polypeptide(L)'
;LYDRSAPVRTFDRFMSHCWSSPGWHKFCALASDHLGPPAFVAASVVAVAIHFAQNFHALPTVATYGVFTGNRYVISVWELCLGEAAALCVALAGHKLCTTQYFLDCVCINQTDRDMKKAGV
;
A
#
# COMPACT_ATOMS: atom_id res chain seq x y z
N LEU A 1 -0.29 23.56 -10.97
CA LEU A 1 0.35 22.78 -9.88
C LEU A 1 0.93 23.71 -8.81
N TYR A 2 1.60 24.79 -9.22
CA TYR A 2 2.17 25.79 -8.31
C TYR A 2 1.13 26.49 -7.43
N ASP A 3 -0.04 26.81 -7.96
CA ASP A 3 -1.12 27.48 -7.19
C ASP A 3 -1.76 26.58 -6.11
N ARG A 4 -1.46 25.28 -6.14
CA ARG A 4 -1.86 24.31 -5.11
C ARG A 4 -0.71 23.94 -4.17
N SER A 5 0.48 24.51 -4.40
CA SER A 5 1.63 24.28 -3.53
C SER A 5 1.59 25.24 -2.35
N ALA A 6 1.91 24.74 -1.17
CA ALA A 6 2.04 25.54 0.04
C ALA A 6 3.50 25.47 0.51
N PRO A 7 4.05 26.53 1.14
CA PRO A 7 5.36 26.46 1.76
C PRO A 7 5.33 25.42 2.88
N VAL A 8 6.07 24.33 2.72
CA VAL A 8 6.20 23.29 3.75
C VAL A 8 7.47 23.59 4.55
N ARG A 9 7.34 23.74 5.87
CA ARG A 9 8.49 24.01 6.76
C ARG A 9 9.24 22.74 7.16
N THR A 10 8.54 21.60 7.21
CA THR A 10 9.07 20.31 7.65
C THR A 10 8.37 19.18 6.90
N PHE A 11 9.12 18.15 6.52
CA PHE A 11 8.57 16.93 5.95
C PHE A 11 8.70 15.80 6.97
N ASP A 12 7.75 14.88 6.99
CA ASP A 12 7.78 13.73 7.92
C ASP A 12 8.77 12.67 7.44
N ARG A 13 8.86 12.48 6.11
CA ARG A 13 9.67 11.45 5.48
C ARG A 13 10.29 11.93 4.17
N PHE A 14 11.42 11.32 3.82
CA PHE A 14 12.13 11.52 2.56
C PHE A 14 12.01 10.27 1.69
N MET A 15 11.63 10.44 0.42
CA MET A 15 11.61 9.36 -0.56
C MET A 15 12.57 9.67 -1.71
N SER A 16 13.71 8.99 -1.72
CA SER A 16 14.60 8.94 -2.88
C SER A 16 13.98 8.04 -3.94
N HIS A 17 13.96 8.49 -5.19
CA HIS A 17 13.39 7.70 -6.28
C HIS A 17 14.08 8.00 -7.61
N CYS A 18 14.01 7.05 -8.54
CA CYS A 18 14.49 7.26 -9.91
C CYS A 18 13.38 7.86 -10.78
N TRP A 19 13.68 8.91 -11.54
CA TRP A 19 12.72 9.55 -12.45
C TRP A 19 12.17 8.60 -13.52
N SER A 20 12.98 7.62 -13.96
CA SER A 20 12.54 6.64 -14.95
C SER A 20 11.47 5.68 -14.42
N SER A 21 11.25 5.63 -13.10
CA SER A 21 10.21 4.78 -12.52
C SER A 21 8.81 5.36 -12.76
N PRO A 22 7.86 4.56 -13.28
CA PRO A 22 6.48 4.98 -13.44
C PRO A 22 5.86 5.49 -12.13
N GLY A 23 5.02 6.53 -12.21
CA GLY A 23 4.39 7.12 -11.03
C GLY A 23 3.56 6.14 -10.20
N TRP A 24 2.95 5.14 -10.85
CA TRP A 24 2.17 4.12 -10.16
C TRP A 24 3.03 3.19 -9.27
N HIS A 25 4.30 2.93 -9.63
CA HIS A 25 5.23 2.20 -8.74
C HIS A 25 5.43 2.95 -7.43
N LYS A 26 5.60 4.27 -7.51
CA LYS A 26 5.80 5.15 -6.34
C LYS A 26 4.55 5.17 -5.47
N PHE A 27 3.37 5.26 -6.10
CA PHE A 27 2.09 5.15 -5.39
C PHE A 27 1.96 3.80 -4.68
N CYS A 28 2.22 2.68 -5.36
CA CYS A 28 2.16 1.36 -4.74
C CYS A 28 3.13 1.24 -3.56
N ALA A 29 4.36 1.73 -3.69
CA ALA A 29 5.33 1.73 -2.60
C ALA A 29 4.83 2.53 -1.37
N LEU A 30 4.30 3.74 -1.59
CA LEU A 30 3.74 4.57 -0.53
C LEU A 30 2.49 3.95 0.11
N ALA A 31 1.60 3.38 -0.71
CA ALA A 31 0.41 2.68 -0.24
C ALA A 31 0.80 1.46 0.60
N SER A 32 1.80 0.69 0.20
CA SER A 32 2.29 -0.45 0.98
C SER A 32 2.95 -0.03 2.30
N ASP A 33 3.77 1.03 2.32
CA ASP A 33 4.45 1.53 3.52
C ASP A 33 3.45 2.01 4.59
N HIS A 34 2.39 2.71 4.18
CA HIS A 34 1.43 3.31 5.12
C HIS A 34 0.19 2.48 5.38
N LEU A 35 -0.33 1.86 4.34
CA LEU A 35 -1.62 1.16 4.39
C LEU A 35 -1.43 -0.35 4.45
N GLY A 36 -0.21 -0.87 4.35
CA GLY A 36 0.08 -2.30 4.47
C GLY A 36 -0.48 -2.91 5.76
N PRO A 37 -0.08 -2.44 6.96
CA PRO A 37 -0.61 -2.99 8.21
C PRO A 37 -2.13 -2.82 8.36
N PRO A 38 -2.74 -1.64 8.11
CA PRO A 38 -4.20 -1.50 8.12
C PRO A 38 -4.92 -2.40 7.11
N ALA A 39 -4.38 -2.55 5.89
CA ALA A 39 -4.95 -3.41 4.85
C ALA A 39 -4.88 -4.88 5.25
N PHE A 40 -3.79 -5.31 5.88
CA PHE A 40 -3.66 -6.67 6.42
C PHE A 40 -4.66 -6.94 7.54
N VAL A 41 -4.85 -5.99 8.46
CA VAL A 41 -5.85 -6.08 9.53
C VAL A 41 -7.26 -6.16 8.93
N ALA A 42 -7.59 -5.30 7.96
CA ALA A 42 -8.89 -5.32 7.30
C ALA A 42 -9.14 -6.64 6.57
N ALA A 43 -8.14 -7.16 5.83
CA ALA A 43 -8.21 -8.44 5.16
C ALA A 43 -8.49 -9.59 6.15
N SER A 44 -7.76 -9.60 7.26
CA SER A 44 -7.89 -10.62 8.31
C SER A 44 -9.27 -10.58 8.96
N VAL A 45 -9.76 -9.39 9.30
CA VAL A 45 -11.09 -9.21 9.90
C VAL A 45 -12.18 -9.69 8.94
N VAL A 46 -12.11 -9.33 7.67
CA VAL A 46 -13.11 -9.75 6.67
C VAL A 46 -13.03 -11.25 6.42
N ALA A 47 -11.84 -11.82 6.25
CA ALA A 47 -11.67 -13.26 6.06
C ALA A 47 -12.25 -14.06 7.24
N VAL A 48 -11.96 -13.65 8.48
CA VAL A 48 -12.51 -14.28 9.69
C VAL A 48 -14.02 -14.11 9.76
N ALA A 49 -14.57 -12.94 9.44
CA ALA A 49 -16.01 -12.73 9.43
C ALA A 49 -16.72 -13.63 8.40
N ILE A 50 -16.14 -13.79 7.22
CA ILE A 50 -16.67 -14.69 6.17
C ILE A 50 -16.58 -16.15 6.63
N HIS A 51 -15.46 -16.55 7.24
CA HIS A 51 -15.32 -17.88 7.83
C HIS A 51 -16.45 -18.19 8.82
N PHE A 52 -16.75 -17.24 9.73
CA PHE A 52 -17.88 -17.40 10.65
C PHE A 52 -19.22 -17.45 9.93
N ALA A 53 -19.47 -16.56 8.96
CA ALA A 53 -20.72 -16.52 8.20
C ALA A 53 -21.00 -17.83 7.44
N GLN A 54 -19.94 -18.49 6.96
CA GLN A 54 -20.04 -19.78 6.28
C GLN A 54 -20.53 -20.91 7.18
N ASN A 55 -20.45 -20.78 8.51
CA ASN A 55 -21.04 -21.74 9.44
C ASN A 55 -22.58 -21.67 9.47
N PHE A 56 -23.16 -20.54 9.07
CA PHE A 56 -24.61 -20.31 9.09
C PHE A 56 -25.25 -20.39 7.71
N HIS A 57 -24.46 -20.24 6.64
CA HIS A 57 -24.92 -20.26 5.26
C HIS A 57 -24.01 -21.12 4.39
N ALA A 58 -24.61 -22.07 3.66
CA ALA A 58 -23.90 -22.88 2.67
C ALA A 58 -23.53 -22.01 1.46
N LEU A 59 -22.35 -21.38 1.52
CA LEU A 59 -21.73 -20.78 0.34
C LEU A 59 -21.11 -21.88 -0.53
N PRO A 60 -21.12 -21.75 -1.88
CA PRO A 60 -20.43 -22.69 -2.74
C PRO A 60 -18.93 -22.69 -2.40
N THR A 61 -18.47 -23.76 -1.76
CA THR A 61 -17.09 -23.85 -1.27
C THR A 61 -16.23 -24.60 -2.28
N VAL A 62 -15.45 -23.84 -3.05
CA VAL A 62 -14.21 -24.38 -3.60
C VAL A 62 -13.17 -24.24 -2.50
N ALA A 63 -12.84 -25.37 -1.88
CA ALA A 63 -11.83 -25.42 -0.82
C ALA A 63 -10.44 -25.26 -1.45
N THR A 64 -9.71 -24.26 -0.98
CA THR A 64 -8.29 -24.11 -1.29
C THR A 64 -7.49 -24.68 -0.13
N TYR A 65 -6.61 -25.63 -0.46
CA TYR A 65 -5.75 -26.30 0.50
C TYR A 65 -4.34 -25.74 0.40
N GLY A 66 -3.69 -25.56 1.54
CA GLY A 66 -2.29 -25.17 1.57
C GLY A 66 -1.58 -25.65 2.84
N VAL A 67 -0.27 -25.42 2.86
CA VAL A 67 0.56 -25.70 4.04
C VAL A 67 1.26 -24.40 4.43
N PHE A 68 1.05 -23.99 5.67
CA PHE A 68 1.76 -22.86 6.27
C PHE A 68 2.43 -23.34 7.56
N THR A 69 3.74 -23.12 7.68
CA THR A 69 4.56 -23.56 8.83
C THR A 69 4.37 -25.04 9.22
N GLY A 70 4.13 -25.91 8.23
CA GLY A 70 3.89 -27.34 8.44
C GLY A 70 2.44 -27.70 8.83
N ASN A 71 1.59 -26.71 9.07
CA ASN A 71 0.17 -26.90 9.35
C ASN A 71 -0.64 -26.85 8.05
N ARG A 72 -1.49 -27.86 7.83
CA ARG A 72 -2.47 -27.85 6.75
C ARG A 72 -3.58 -26.87 7.10
N TYR A 73 -3.89 -25.96 6.19
CA TYR A 73 -5.05 -25.08 6.29
C TYR A 73 -6.02 -25.34 5.14
N VAL A 74 -7.30 -25.07 5.43
CA VAL A 74 -8.38 -25.06 4.44
C VAL A 74 -8.97 -23.66 4.49
N ILE A 75 -8.90 -22.95 3.37
CA ILE A 75 -9.47 -21.62 3.21
C ILE A 75 -10.50 -21.67 2.08
N SER A 76 -11.61 -20.98 2.29
CA SER A 76 -12.64 -20.79 1.26
C SER A 76 -12.19 -19.73 0.25
N VAL A 77 -12.48 -19.94 -1.04
CA VAL A 77 -12.25 -18.90 -2.07
C VAL A 77 -12.87 -17.56 -1.70
N TRP A 78 -13.99 -17.57 -0.97
CA TRP A 78 -14.67 -16.35 -0.50
C TRP A 78 -13.87 -15.60 0.56
N GLU A 79 -13.24 -16.31 1.50
CA GLU A 79 -12.40 -15.70 2.53
C GLU A 79 -11.20 -15.00 1.88
N LEU A 80 -10.59 -15.63 0.87
CA LEU A 80 -9.47 -15.07 0.13
C LEU A 80 -9.90 -13.85 -0.70
N CYS A 81 -10.90 -14.00 -1.59
CA CYS A 81 -11.30 -12.93 -2.49
C CYS A 81 -11.86 -11.71 -1.76
N LEU A 82 -12.68 -11.91 -0.72
CA LEU A 82 -13.26 -10.79 0.03
C LEU A 82 -12.24 -10.16 0.98
N GLY A 83 -11.32 -10.95 1.55
CA GLY A 83 -10.18 -10.43 2.30
C GLY A 83 -9.27 -9.55 1.44
N GLU A 84 -8.90 -10.03 0.25
CA GLU A 84 -8.12 -9.25 -0.72
C GLU A 84 -8.86 -8.00 -1.20
N ALA A 85 -10.16 -8.10 -1.50
CA ALA A 85 -10.96 -6.94 -1.87
C ALA A 85 -10.96 -5.88 -0.75
N ALA A 86 -11.09 -6.29 0.51
CA ALA A 86 -11.01 -5.38 1.65
C ALA A 86 -9.63 -4.72 1.76
N ALA A 87 -8.55 -5.49 1.58
CA ALA A 87 -7.19 -4.96 1.56
C ALA A 87 -7.01 -3.89 0.47
N LEU A 88 -7.48 -4.19 -0.75
CA LEU A 88 -7.43 -3.27 -1.88
C LEU A 88 -8.26 -2.01 -1.64
N CYS A 89 -9.46 -2.13 -1.06
CA CYS A 89 -10.26 -0.97 -0.67
C CYS A 89 -9.50 -0.07 0.32
N VAL A 90 -8.85 -0.65 1.33
CA VAL A 90 -8.04 0.13 2.29
C VAL A 90 -6.83 0.75 1.61
N ALA A 91 -6.10 0.03 0.77
CA ALA A 91 -4.93 0.56 0.06
C ALA A 91 -5.30 1.68 -0.93
N LEU A 92 -6.42 1.54 -1.64
CA LEU A 92 -6.85 2.49 -2.67
C LEU A 92 -7.66 3.66 -2.15
N ALA A 93 -8.44 3.52 -1.07
CA ALA A 93 -9.22 4.62 -0.51
C ALA A 93 -8.57 5.25 0.74
N GLY A 94 -7.79 4.46 1.48
CA GLY A 94 -7.11 4.89 2.71
C GLY A 94 -6.06 5.97 2.49
N HIS A 95 -5.56 6.16 1.26
CA HIS A 95 -4.63 7.25 0.95
C HIS A 95 -5.21 8.64 1.28
N LYS A 96 -6.54 8.79 1.27
CA LYS A 96 -7.21 10.05 1.65
C LYS A 96 -7.13 10.35 3.14
N LEU A 97 -6.85 9.34 3.96
CA LEU A 97 -6.71 9.44 5.40
C LEU A 97 -5.24 9.57 5.82
N CYS A 98 -4.30 9.37 4.89
CA CYS A 98 -2.88 9.58 5.13
C CYS A 98 -2.58 11.08 5.21
N THR A 99 -2.11 11.54 6.37
CA THR A 99 -1.68 12.92 6.59
C THR A 99 -0.17 13.11 6.46
N THR A 100 0.59 12.01 6.35
CA THR A 100 2.05 12.04 6.23
C THR A 100 2.48 12.80 5.00
N GLN A 101 3.38 13.77 5.18
CA GLN A 101 3.95 14.57 4.10
C GLN A 101 5.33 14.04 3.71
N TYR A 102 5.48 13.68 2.44
CA TYR A 102 6.76 13.24 1.88
C TYR A 102 7.43 14.38 1.13
N PHE A 103 8.72 14.54 1.36
CA PHE A 103 9.58 15.16 0.37
C PHE A 103 9.88 14.12 -0.72
N LEU A 104 9.31 14.35 -1.90
CA LEU A 104 9.68 13.61 -3.09
C LEU A 104 10.85 14.34 -3.74
N ASP A 105 12.00 13.67 -3.81
CA ASP A 105 13.19 14.22 -4.47
C ASP A 105 12.93 14.41 -5.97
N CYS A 106 12.40 15.57 -6.33
CA CYS A 106 12.00 15.89 -7.70
C CYS A 106 13.16 16.44 -8.53
N VAL A 107 14.28 16.78 -7.89
CA VAL A 107 15.47 17.31 -8.55
C VAL A 107 16.62 16.46 -8.08
N CYS A 108 17.01 15.47 -8.89
CA CYS A 108 18.28 14.80 -8.70
C CYS A 108 19.37 15.85 -8.90
N ILE A 109 19.70 16.61 -7.85
CA ILE A 109 20.84 17.50 -7.83
C ILE A 109 22.01 16.65 -8.33
N ASN A 110 22.57 17.03 -9.48
CA ASN A 110 23.45 16.16 -10.26
C ASN A 110 24.57 15.61 -9.36
N GLN A 111 24.54 14.32 -9.02
CA GLN A 111 25.42 13.72 -7.99
C GLN A 111 26.90 13.69 -8.42
N THR A 112 27.20 13.90 -9.70
CA THR A 112 28.55 13.84 -10.26
C THR A 112 29.11 15.22 -10.64
N ASP A 113 28.26 16.12 -11.12
CA ASP A 113 28.69 17.47 -11.55
C ASP A 113 28.58 18.48 -10.41
N ARG A 114 29.73 19.02 -9.98
CA ARG A 114 29.81 19.93 -8.81
C ARG A 114 29.21 21.31 -9.07
N ASP A 115 29.17 21.75 -10.31
CA ASP A 115 28.66 23.07 -10.67
C ASP A 115 27.13 23.03 -10.79
N MET A 116 26.58 21.94 -11.33
CA MET A 116 25.14 21.70 -11.31
C MET A 116 24.60 21.53 -9.87
N LYS A 117 25.36 20.86 -8.98
CA LYS A 117 25.00 20.81 -7.54
C LYS A 117 24.83 22.18 -6.91
N LYS A 118 25.74 23.10 -7.19
CA LYS A 118 25.72 24.47 -6.64
C LYS A 118 24.56 25.28 -7.20
N ALA A 119 24.13 25.00 -8.43
CA ALA A 119 22.97 25.63 -9.05
C ALA A 119 21.63 25.06 -8.55
N GLY A 120 21.65 23.97 -7.77
CA GLY A 120 20.44 23.25 -7.35
C GLY A 120 19.76 22.51 -8.50
N VAL A 121 20.54 22.12 -9.53
CA VAL A 121 20.10 21.42 -10.75
C VAL A 121 20.72 20.02 -10.79
#